data_AF-A0A382AJ31-F1
#
_entry.id   AF-A0A382AJ31-F1
#
_cell.length_a   1.000
_cell.length_b   1.000
_cell.length_c   1.000
_cell.angle_alpha   90.00
_cell.angle_beta   90.00
_cell.angle_gamma   90.00
#
_symmetry.space_group_name_H-M   'P 1'
#
loop_
_entity.id
_entity.type
_entity.pdbx_description
1 polymer ?
#
loop_
_entity_poly.entity_id
_entity_poly.type
_entity_poly.pdbx_seq_one_letter_code
_entity_poly.pdbx_strand_id
1 'polypeptide(L)'
;MIKRLLEKYLSFPDLRKIDLLFLSLFISLTFFGLLAVATASIEFSNSLTGDPFHFFTKQSIHLLIGFILFVLIISVPLNFWEKFDRILLGFGIFFLIIIFIPGLGIEVNGALRWLRIG
;
A
#
# COMPACT_ATOMS: atom_id res chain seq x y z
N MET A 1 -20.59 -22.65 10.77
CA MET A 1 -20.32 -22.61 9.31
C MET A 1 -19.23 -21.61 8.94
N ILE A 2 -19.33 -20.33 9.35
CA ILE A 2 -18.33 -19.27 9.08
C ILE A 2 -16.93 -19.59 9.64
N LYS A 3 -16.84 -20.17 10.84
CA LYS A 3 -15.56 -20.53 11.48
C LYS A 3 -14.70 -21.52 10.66
N ARG A 4 -15.34 -22.49 9.99
CA ARG A 4 -14.67 -23.46 9.10
C ARG A 4 -14.20 -22.84 7.79
N LEU A 5 -14.87 -21.80 7.30
CA LEU A 5 -14.41 -21.02 6.14
C LEU A 5 -13.21 -20.16 6.53
N LEU A 6 -13.24 -19.52 7.69
CA LEU A 6 -12.13 -18.75 8.23
C LEU A 6 -10.90 -19.63 8.47
N GLU A 7 -11.02 -20.78 9.12
CA GLU A 7 -9.87 -21.69 9.33
C GLU A 7 -9.28 -22.26 8.04
N LYS A 8 -10.08 -22.37 6.97
CA LYS A 8 -9.61 -22.84 5.65
C LYS A 8 -8.83 -21.79 4.87
N TYR A 9 -9.09 -20.50 5.11
CA TYR A 9 -8.52 -19.36 4.37
C TYR A 9 -7.74 -18.38 5.24
N LEU A 10 -7.62 -18.61 6.54
CA LEU A 10 -6.82 -17.80 7.45
C LEU A 10 -5.76 -18.73 8.03
N SER A 11 -4.59 -18.72 7.40
CA SER A 11 -3.42 -19.43 7.88
C SER A 11 -2.54 -18.41 8.56
N PHE A 12 -2.38 -18.48 9.89
CA PHE A 12 -1.44 -17.60 10.56
C PHE A 12 -0.03 -17.86 10.01
N PRO A 13 0.73 -16.81 9.65
CA PRO A 13 2.09 -16.97 9.17
C PRO A 13 2.93 -17.64 10.25
N ASP A 14 3.68 -18.66 9.86
CA ASP A 14 4.62 -19.32 10.76
C ASP A 14 5.78 -18.36 11.03
N LEU A 15 5.76 -17.73 12.21
CA LEU A 15 6.75 -16.73 12.62
C LEU A 15 8.18 -17.28 12.59
N ARG A 16 8.36 -18.60 12.69
CA ARG A 16 9.68 -19.26 12.63
C ARG A 16 10.28 -19.26 11.24
N LYS A 17 9.46 -19.09 10.20
CA LYS A 17 9.89 -19.05 8.79
C LYS A 17 10.15 -17.62 8.30
N ILE A 18 10.00 -16.62 9.16
CA ILE A 18 10.26 -15.23 8.81
C ILE A 18 11.78 -15.03 8.71
N ASP A 19 12.23 -14.54 7.55
CA ASP A 19 13.59 -14.06 7.39
C ASP A 19 13.74 -12.73 8.13
N LEU A 20 14.33 -12.79 9.33
CA LEU A 20 14.54 -11.64 10.20
C LEU A 20 15.46 -10.60 9.58
N LEU A 21 16.42 -11.00 8.75
CA LEU A 21 17.32 -10.07 8.06
C LEU A 21 16.51 -9.24 7.06
N PHE A 22 15.71 -9.92 6.23
CA PHE A 22 14.86 -9.24 5.25
C PHE A 22 13.85 -8.30 5.93
N LEU A 23 13.20 -8.76 7.00
CA LEU A 23 12.25 -7.95 7.76
C LEU A 23 12.93 -6.73 8.39
N SER A 24 14.12 -6.88 8.97
CA SER A 24 14.88 -5.78 9.54
C SER A 24 15.28 -4.74 8.49
N LEU A 25 15.70 -5.18 7.31
CA LEU A 25 16.04 -4.29 6.19
C LEU A 25 14.79 -3.53 5.71
N PHE A 26 13.66 -4.21 5.56
CA PHE A 26 12.39 -3.61 5.18
C PHE A 26 11.95 -2.52 6.17
N ILE A 27 12.02 -2.81 7.48
CA ILE A 27 11.66 -1.86 8.53
C ILE A 27 12.63 -0.67 8.52
N SER A 28 13.93 -0.93 8.46
CA SER A 28 14.97 0.11 8.44
C SER A 28 14.79 1.07 7.26
N LEU A 29 14.60 0.53 6.04
CA LEU A 29 14.40 1.33 4.84
C LEU A 29 13.13 2.17 4.91
N THR A 30 12.06 1.62 5.49
CA THR A 30 10.78 2.31 5.67
C THR A 30 10.90 3.51 6.61
N PHE A 31 11.53 3.33 7.78
CA PHE A 31 11.75 4.44 8.72
C PHE A 31 12.75 5.45 8.19
N PHE A 32 13.78 5.00 7.48
CA PHE A 32 14.73 5.89 6.79
C PHE A 32 14.02 6.76 5.76
N GLY A 33 13.14 6.18 4.94
CA GLY A 33 12.32 6.93 3.98
C GLY A 33 11.40 7.95 4.66
N LEU A 34 10.80 7.58 5.80
CA LEU A 34 9.94 8.49 6.57
C LEU A 34 10.74 9.66 7.15
N LEU A 35 11.95 9.40 7.67
CA LEU A 35 12.88 10.43 8.13
C LEU A 35 13.29 11.36 6.97
N ALA A 36 13.60 10.81 5.80
CA ALA A 36 13.98 11.61 4.63
C ALA A 36 12.84 12.55 4.19
N VAL A 37 11.59 12.08 4.22
CA VAL A 37 10.41 12.95 3.98
C VAL A 37 10.34 14.03 5.04
N ALA A 38 10.47 13.69 6.32
CA ALA A 38 10.42 14.66 7.41
C ALA A 38 11.48 15.76 7.24
N THR A 39 12.72 15.42 6.88
CA THR A 39 13.80 16.42 6.81
C THR A 39 13.78 17.24 5.52
N ALA A 40 13.48 16.62 4.37
CA ALA A 40 13.58 17.28 3.08
C ALA A 40 12.34 18.12 2.74
N SER A 41 11.18 17.84 3.34
CA SER A 41 9.92 18.48 2.97
C SER A 41 9.47 19.62 3.90
N ILE A 42 10.12 19.88 5.03
CA ILE A 42 9.71 20.91 6.01
C ILE A 42 9.50 22.29 5.38
N GLU A 43 10.50 22.82 4.68
CA GLU A 43 10.45 24.19 4.13
C GLU A 43 9.40 24.29 3.02
N PHE A 44 9.32 23.26 2.19
CA PHE A 44 8.35 23.15 1.10
C PHE A 44 6.92 23.03 1.64
N SER A 45 6.71 22.21 2.67
CA SER A 45 5.43 21.99 3.34
C SER A 45 4.94 23.26 4.02
N ASN A 46 5.83 23.92 4.77
CA ASN A 46 5.52 25.15 5.48
C ASN A 46 5.10 26.26 4.51
N SER A 47 5.78 26.39 3.36
CA SER A 47 5.46 27.38 2.34
C SER A 47 4.12 27.13 1.64
N LEU A 48 3.74 25.86 1.42
CA LEU A 48 2.52 25.48 0.69
C LEU A 48 1.27 25.41 1.57
N THR A 49 1.44 24.97 2.82
CA THR A 49 0.32 24.58 3.69
C THR A 49 0.30 25.30 5.04
N GLY A 50 1.38 26.00 5.40
CA GLY A 50 1.55 26.59 6.73
C GLY A 50 1.84 25.57 7.83
N ASP A 51 1.90 24.28 7.50
CA ASP A 51 2.24 23.19 8.41
C ASP A 51 3.53 22.47 7.92
N PRO A 52 4.66 22.62 8.64
CA PRO A 52 5.91 21.93 8.35
C PRO A 52 5.80 20.40 8.29
N PHE A 53 4.82 19.81 8.99
CA PHE A 53 4.68 18.36 9.14
C PHE A 53 3.57 17.76 8.27
N HIS A 54 2.93 18.53 7.38
CA HIS A 54 1.81 18.04 6.58
C HIS A 54 2.17 16.81 5.74
N PHE A 55 3.29 16.84 5.02
CA PHE A 55 3.73 15.69 4.22
C PHE A 55 4.19 14.50 5.07
N PHE A 56 4.86 14.75 6.21
CA PHE A 56 5.23 13.70 7.16
C PHE A 56 4.00 12.98 7.74
N THR A 57 2.99 13.76 8.15
CA THR A 57 1.73 13.24 8.71
C THR A 57 1.00 12.41 7.67
N LYS A 58 0.88 12.91 6.43
CA LYS A 58 0.31 12.14 5.33
C LYS A 58 1.08 10.84 5.09
N GLN A 59 2.40 10.88 4.99
CA GLN A 59 3.20 9.67 4.75
C GLN A 59 3.05 8.65 5.89
N SER A 60 2.97 9.11 7.14
CA SER A 60 2.75 8.27 8.31
C SER A 60 1.38 7.57 8.28
N ILE A 61 0.33 8.27 7.85
CA ILE A 61 -1.01 7.67 7.68
C ILE A 61 -0.98 6.59 6.59
N HIS A 62 -0.36 6.86 5.44
CA HIS A 62 -0.22 5.86 4.37
C HIS A 62 0.59 4.64 4.85
N LEU A 63 1.64 4.85 5.64
CA LEU A 63 2.42 3.77 6.23
C LEU A 63 1.57 2.91 7.18
N LEU A 64 0.74 3.52 8.03
CA LEU A 64 -0.15 2.81 8.93
C LEU A 64 -1.18 1.97 8.17
N ILE A 65 -1.82 2.55 7.14
CA ILE A 65 -2.76 1.83 6.27
C ILE A 65 -2.06 0.67 5.56
N GLY A 66 -0.86 0.92 5.02
CA GLY A 66 -0.04 -0.10 4.37
C GLY A 66 0.33 -1.25 5.32
N PHE A 67 0.66 -0.96 6.58
CA PHE A 67 0.95 -1.96 7.59
C PHE A 67 -0.28 -2.81 7.94
N ILE A 68 -1.46 -2.19 8.08
CA ILE A 68 -2.72 -2.92 8.29
C ILE A 68 -2.99 -3.85 7.10
N LEU A 69 -2.87 -3.35 5.87
CA LEU A 69 -3.05 -4.15 4.66
C LEU A 69 -2.03 -5.28 4.56
N PHE A 70 -0.77 -5.04 4.92
CA PHE A 70 0.28 -6.06 4.96
C PHE A 70 -0.10 -7.21 5.90
N VAL A 71 -0.54 -6.91 7.12
CA VAL A 71 -0.98 -7.93 8.10
C VAL A 71 -2.20 -8.70 7.59
N LEU A 72 -3.15 -8.03 6.95
CA LEU A 72 -4.32 -8.69 6.35
C LEU A 72 -3.91 -9.63 5.20
N ILE A 73 -3.05 -9.17 4.30
CA ILE A 73 -2.61 -9.93 3.11
C ILE A 73 -1.78 -11.15 3.51
N ILE A 74 -0.83 -11.01 4.44
CA ILE A 74 0.03 -12.13 4.88
C ILE A 74 -0.76 -13.19 5.66
N SER A 75 -1.91 -12.83 6.23
CA SER A 75 -2.80 -13.78 6.92
C SER A 75 -3.60 -14.68 5.94
N VAL A 76 -3.59 -14.35 4.64
CA VAL A 76 -4.27 -15.13 3.59
C VAL A 76 -3.28 -16.13 2.99
N PRO A 77 -3.62 -17.44 2.93
CA PRO A 77 -2.72 -18.48 2.45
C PRO A 77 -2.45 -18.33 0.95
N LEU A 78 -1.24 -18.71 0.53
CA LEU A 78 -0.77 -18.65 -0.86
C LEU A 78 -1.73 -19.34 -1.84
N ASN A 79 -2.32 -20.48 -1.46
CA ASN A 79 -3.27 -21.21 -2.30
C ASN A 79 -4.50 -20.37 -2.70
N PHE A 80 -4.91 -19.40 -1.89
CA PHE A 80 -5.97 -18.47 -2.26
C PHE A 80 -5.51 -17.56 -3.39
N TRP A 81 -4.34 -16.94 -3.25
CA TRP A 81 -3.77 -16.05 -4.26
C TRP A 81 -3.52 -16.77 -5.59
N GLU A 82 -3.01 -18.00 -5.55
CA GLU A 82 -2.81 -18.84 -6.75
C GLU A 82 -4.12 -19.20 -7.44
N LYS A 83 -5.20 -19.44 -6.68
CA LYS A 83 -6.51 -19.79 -7.26
C LYS A 83 -7.18 -18.61 -7.96
N PHE A 84 -6.94 -17.38 -7.48
CA PHE A 84 -7.56 -16.16 -8.00
C PHE A 84 -6.63 -15.35 -8.90
N ASP A 85 -5.47 -15.89 -9.28
CA ASP A 85 -4.43 -15.25 -10.09
C ASP A 85 -4.98 -14.57 -11.36
N ARG A 86 -5.77 -15.29 -12.15
CA ARG A 86 -6.36 -14.80 -13.41
C ARG A 86 -7.41 -13.72 -13.16
N ILE A 87 -8.17 -13.84 -12.07
CA ILE A 87 -9.19 -12.85 -11.70
C ILE A 87 -8.51 -11.55 -11.26
N LEU A 88 -7.45 -11.64 -10.44
CA LEU A 88 -6.65 -10.48 -10.01
C LEU A 88 -5.98 -9.79 -11.20
N LEU A 89 -5.46 -10.56 -12.17
CA LEU A 89 -4.93 -10.02 -13.42
C LEU A 89 -6.03 -9.29 -14.22
N GLY A 90 -7.22 -9.87 -14.33
CA GLY A 90 -8.38 -9.23 -14.95
C GLY A 90 -8.76 -7.91 -14.26
N PHE A 91 -8.74 -7.86 -12.93
CA PHE A 91 -8.93 -6.62 -12.17
C PHE A 91 -7.84 -5.59 -12.46
N GLY A 92 -6.58 -5.99 -12.57
CA GLY A 92 -5.48 -5.10 -12.96
C GLY A 92 -5.69 -4.47 -14.33
N ILE A 93 -6.04 -5.28 -15.33
CA ILE A 93 -6.38 -4.79 -16.68
C ILE A 93 -7.59 -3.85 -16.64
N PHE A 94 -8.61 -4.21 -15.86
CA PHE A 94 -9.79 -3.37 -15.69
C PHE A 94 -9.43 -1.98 -15.12
N PHE A 95 -8.59 -1.90 -14.08
CA PHE A 95 -8.13 -0.61 -13.53
C PHE A 95 -7.26 0.18 -14.50
N LEU A 96 -6.52 -0.48 -15.39
CA LEU A 96 -5.79 0.21 -16.46
C LEU A 96 -6.73 0.83 -17.51
N ILE A 97 -7.91 0.23 -17.74
CA ILE A 97 -8.90 0.74 -18.70
C ILE A 97 -9.76 1.84 -18.04
N ILE A 98 -10.10 1.71 -16.76
CA ILE A 98 -11.03 2.62 -16.08
C ILE A 98 -10.53 4.08 -16.06
N ILE A 99 -9.22 4.28 -16.16
CA ILE A 99 -8.62 5.62 -16.21
C ILE A 99 -9.03 6.44 -17.44
N PHE A 100 -9.46 5.78 -18.53
CA PHE A 100 -9.94 6.45 -19.74
C PHE A 100 -11.38 6.97 -19.61
N ILE A 101 -12.09 6.62 -18.53
CA ILE A 101 -13.41 7.17 -18.28
C ILE A 101 -13.25 8.67 -17.94
N PRO A 102 -13.90 9.57 -18.70
CA PRO A 102 -13.78 11.00 -18.47
C PRO A 102 -14.26 11.36 -17.07
N GLY A 103 -13.44 12.09 -16.32
CA GLY A 103 -13.70 12.50 -14.95
C GLY A 103 -13.09 11.59 -13.86
N LEU A 104 -12.60 10.38 -14.18
CA LEU A 104 -11.93 9.50 -13.22
C LEU A 104 -10.39 9.59 -13.29
N GLY A 105 -9.84 9.62 -14.50
CA GLY A 105 -8.41 9.80 -14.71
C GLY A 105 -7.98 11.27 -14.59
N ILE A 106 -6.82 11.51 -13.97
CA ILE A 106 -6.18 12.82 -13.97
C ILE A 106 -4.86 12.77 -14.72
N GLU A 107 -4.61 13.84 -15.47
CA GLU A 107 -3.37 14.04 -16.20
C GLU A 107 -2.37 14.78 -15.31
N VAL A 108 -1.23 14.16 -15.06
CA VAL A 108 -0.11 14.77 -14.32
C VAL A 108 1.13 14.63 -15.17
N ASN A 109 1.83 15.74 -15.43
CA ASN A 109 3.02 15.78 -16.29
C ASN A 109 2.80 15.21 -17.70
N GLY A 110 1.65 15.48 -18.33
CA GLY A 110 1.35 15.04 -19.71
C GLY A 110 0.90 13.58 -19.84
N ALA A 111 0.63 12.88 -18.73
CA ALA A 111 0.23 11.48 -18.75
C ALA A 111 -0.95 11.18 -17.80
N LEU A 112 -1.94 10.43 -18.32
CA LEU A 112 -3.05 9.86 -17.56
C LEU A 112 -2.59 8.59 -16.85
N ARG A 113 -2.25 8.68 -15.56
CA ARG A 113 -1.76 7.54 -14.75
C ARG A 113 -2.35 7.44 -13.35
N TRP A 114 -3.13 8.43 -12.95
CA TRP A 114 -3.68 8.53 -11.60
C TRP A 114 -5.20 8.54 -11.66
N LEU A 115 -5.83 7.78 -10.77
CA LEU A 115 -7.27 7.84 -10.53
C LEU A 115 -7.51 8.82 -9.39
N ARG A 116 -8.30 9.87 -9.65
CA ARG A 116 -8.67 10.81 -8.60
C ARG A 116 -9.92 10.30 -7.90
N ILE A 117 -9.73 9.81 -6.68
CA ILE A 117 -10.80 9.39 -5.78
C ILE A 117 -10.70 10.29 -4.54
N GLY A 118 -11.51 11.36 -4.51
CA GLY A 118 -11.40 12.50 -3.58
C GLY A 118 -11.25 13.82 -4.33
#